data_AF-A0A954YZE2-F1
#
_entry.id   AF-A0A954YZE2-F1
#
_cell.length_a   1.000
_cell.length_b   1.000
_cell.length_c   1.000
_cell.angle_alpha   90.00
_cell.angle_beta   90.00
_cell.angle_gamma   90.00
#
_symmetry.space_group_name_H-M   'P 1'
#
loop_
_entity.id
_entity.type
_entity.pdbx_description
1 polymer ?
#
loop_
_entity_poly.entity_id
_entity_poly.type
_entity_poly.pdbx_seq_one_letter_code
_entity_poly.pdbx_strand_id
1 'polypeptide(L)'
;MSEHDLIHDFLLGQERAFVIPAEALGSEGMSPSFRAAVCDVRNVSTDWLDMFDAAFAAYWARATDLATRSPRFWLPPRVQNVLIAGPDEPAPPFSQPFYRASWTMYASDFDPESSNTEFAAYLFLHQERMAQTQQILSAFVQNLSYWLTRSDRDVALFRAGATRSGRPDAATFVALADAMDVIRKLYDLDLRRPAAKGGKPLLGIPPTGLAATHSQIEKLQSMGQRIGAAAEGAIAAFGKRYVAGAAGGFDALRRWLEEARPNVLVVGRPNEILWAPTGDGDEAAFREIAGSISEPVAEGLMADLRVVGACTSRFLASLRRPDELPAAHDEMEQRGLSYIHVKRNLVAYSLTDSEGRRLSAPSPTYDRLMLAARTIHEWGHQAVDGGWVPVSSERRDAFASLNAELAVLFEEIVNHAPSAVMAGARADLGALSQATGAIGRALADYAQSRMPDFQANLLSQRYLTRSQAEAYVRNNVYCLNGVMPPAQVFRQLARYAYEYQYLRFSDMADRYGYFRTTTWFDRRFIASGVVTASRVESLFALMSAICDCYHVDEAAFDFGEAAPGSPP
;
A
#
# COMPACT_ATOMS: atom_id res chain seq x y z
N MET A 1 -20.99 -11.23 -19.15
CA MET A 1 -19.67 -11.35 -18.52
C MET A 1 -19.85 -12.16 -17.25
N SER A 2 -19.12 -13.27 -17.12
CA SER A 2 -19.10 -14.06 -15.89
C SER A 2 -18.42 -13.26 -14.76
N GLU A 3 -18.66 -13.59 -13.49
CA GLU A 3 -17.91 -12.98 -12.37
C GLU A 3 -16.39 -13.21 -12.49
N HIS A 4 -15.98 -14.33 -13.09
CA HIS A 4 -14.58 -14.59 -13.42
C HIS A 4 -14.01 -13.57 -14.41
N ASP A 5 -14.80 -13.05 -15.36
CA ASP A 5 -14.31 -12.10 -16.37
C ASP A 5 -13.96 -10.74 -15.75
N LEU A 6 -14.56 -10.38 -14.60
CA LEU A 6 -14.47 -9.05 -14.00
C LEU A 6 -13.24 -8.83 -13.13
N ILE A 7 -12.85 -9.82 -12.31
CA ILE A 7 -11.59 -9.73 -11.56
C ILE A 7 -10.37 -9.82 -12.51
N HIS A 8 -10.51 -10.53 -13.62
CA HIS A 8 -9.48 -10.58 -14.66
C HIS A 8 -9.22 -9.21 -15.31
N ASP A 9 -10.21 -8.32 -15.41
CA ASP A 9 -10.01 -6.95 -15.90
C ASP A 9 -9.10 -6.14 -14.96
N PHE A 10 -9.35 -6.21 -13.65
CA PHE A 10 -8.47 -5.58 -12.66
C PHE A 10 -7.05 -6.15 -12.71
N LEU A 11 -6.92 -7.47 -12.79
CA LEU A 11 -5.63 -8.15 -12.68
C LEU A 11 -4.81 -8.06 -13.97
N LEU A 12 -5.41 -8.27 -15.15
CA LEU A 12 -4.72 -8.46 -16.43
C LEU A 12 -5.14 -7.46 -17.52
N GLY A 13 -6.25 -6.75 -17.33
CA GLY A 13 -6.87 -5.86 -18.33
C GLY A 13 -6.18 -4.51 -18.51
N GLN A 14 -5.26 -4.14 -17.61
CA GLN A 14 -4.53 -2.88 -17.73
C GLN A 14 -3.44 -3.00 -18.81
N GLU A 15 -3.47 -2.17 -19.85
CA GLU A 15 -2.60 -2.35 -21.04
C GLU A 15 -1.10 -2.40 -20.70
N ARG A 16 -0.64 -1.47 -19.86
CA ARG A 16 0.78 -1.21 -19.61
C ARG A 16 1.36 -1.92 -18.38
N ALA A 17 0.51 -2.46 -17.50
CA ALA A 17 0.94 -3.17 -16.30
C ALA A 17 -0.09 -4.24 -15.94
N PHE A 18 0.25 -5.20 -15.09
CA PHE A 18 -0.72 -6.17 -14.58
C PHE A 18 -0.35 -6.62 -13.17
N VAL A 19 -1.31 -7.17 -12.43
CA VAL A 19 -1.13 -7.64 -11.06
C VAL A 19 -1.20 -9.15 -11.00
N ILE A 20 -0.17 -9.75 -10.42
CA ILE A 20 -0.23 -11.13 -9.93
C ILE A 20 -0.78 -11.04 -8.49
N PRO A 21 -2.01 -11.50 -8.23
CA PRO A 21 -2.63 -11.34 -6.92
C PRO A 21 -1.95 -12.28 -5.91
N ALA A 22 -1.94 -11.88 -4.63
CA ALA A 22 -1.33 -12.66 -3.55
C ALA A 22 -1.94 -14.07 -3.42
N GLU A 23 -3.24 -14.20 -3.72
CA GLU A 23 -4.04 -15.41 -3.69
C GLU A 23 -3.63 -16.43 -4.77
N ALA A 24 -2.97 -15.97 -5.83
CA ALA A 24 -2.41 -16.82 -6.87
C ALA A 24 -0.95 -17.21 -6.58
N LEU A 25 -0.39 -16.85 -5.43
CA LEU A 25 1.00 -17.13 -5.08
C LEU A 25 1.10 -18.15 -3.95
N GLY A 26 2.05 -19.08 -4.10
CA GLY A 26 2.45 -20.03 -3.08
C GLY A 26 3.97 -20.09 -2.93
N SER A 27 4.47 -21.02 -2.13
CA SER A 27 5.91 -21.17 -1.89
C SER A 27 6.73 -21.52 -3.14
N GLU A 28 6.07 -21.98 -4.21
CA GLU A 28 6.69 -22.40 -5.47
C GLU A 28 6.49 -21.40 -6.61
N GLY A 29 5.78 -20.28 -6.39
CA GLY A 29 5.44 -19.31 -7.43
C GLY A 29 3.94 -19.20 -7.68
N MET A 30 3.57 -18.91 -8.92
CA MET A 30 2.18 -18.75 -9.36
C MET A 30 1.42 -20.09 -9.37
N SER A 31 0.12 -20.01 -9.08
CA SER A 31 -0.78 -21.15 -9.24
C SER A 31 -0.89 -21.52 -10.73
N PRO A 32 -1.06 -22.82 -11.07
CA PRO A 32 -1.14 -23.25 -12.47
C PRO A 32 -2.26 -22.56 -13.26
N SER A 33 -3.41 -22.33 -12.63
CA SER A 33 -4.55 -21.66 -13.27
C SER A 33 -4.26 -20.20 -13.59
N PHE A 34 -3.64 -19.46 -12.67
CA PHE A 34 -3.29 -18.06 -12.91
C PHE A 34 -2.14 -17.93 -13.90
N ARG A 35 -1.15 -18.84 -13.83
CA ARG A 35 -0.06 -18.92 -14.80
C ARG A 35 -0.58 -19.06 -16.24
N ALA A 36 -1.57 -19.93 -16.47
CA ALA A 36 -2.21 -20.07 -17.77
C ALA A 36 -2.89 -18.76 -18.21
N ALA A 37 -3.64 -18.12 -17.32
CA ALA A 37 -4.31 -16.84 -17.63
C ALA A 37 -3.32 -15.72 -17.99
N VAL A 38 -2.18 -15.62 -17.30
CA VAL A 38 -1.13 -14.63 -17.62
C VAL A 38 -0.54 -14.93 -18.99
N CYS A 39 -0.24 -16.20 -19.30
CA CYS A 39 0.26 -16.60 -20.62
C CYS A 39 -0.71 -16.19 -21.74
N ASP A 40 -2.00 -16.50 -21.57
CA ASP A 40 -3.02 -16.28 -22.58
C ASP A 40 -3.33 -14.78 -22.80
N VAL A 41 -3.42 -13.99 -21.73
CA VAL A 41 -3.87 -12.59 -21.81
C VAL A 41 -2.69 -11.61 -22.01
N ARG A 42 -1.55 -11.87 -21.37
CA ARG A 42 -0.40 -10.94 -21.39
C ARG A 42 0.65 -11.32 -22.44
N ASN A 43 0.49 -12.46 -23.10
CA ASN A 43 1.42 -12.97 -24.11
C ASN A 43 2.88 -13.02 -23.60
N VAL A 44 3.05 -13.40 -22.33
CA VAL A 44 4.38 -13.63 -21.74
C VAL A 44 4.87 -15.03 -22.11
N SER A 45 6.18 -15.19 -22.29
CA SER A 45 6.76 -16.49 -22.65
C SER A 45 6.76 -17.47 -21.47
N THR A 46 6.82 -18.78 -21.78
CA THR A 46 7.00 -19.82 -20.75
C THR A 46 8.29 -19.60 -19.95
N ASP A 47 9.38 -19.20 -20.60
CA ASP A 47 10.66 -18.92 -19.93
C ASP A 47 10.54 -17.77 -18.93
N TRP A 48 9.74 -16.74 -19.23
CA TRP A 48 9.47 -15.64 -18.31
C TRP A 48 8.73 -16.13 -17.06
N LEU A 49 7.70 -16.96 -17.26
CA LEU A 49 6.92 -17.55 -16.16
C LEU A 49 7.78 -18.48 -15.30
N ASP A 50 8.64 -19.29 -15.92
CA ASP A 50 9.59 -20.16 -15.22
C ASP A 50 10.61 -19.37 -14.42
N MET A 51 11.11 -18.26 -14.97
CA MET A 51 12.01 -17.35 -14.25
C MET A 51 11.30 -16.71 -13.05
N PHE A 52 10.05 -16.27 -13.20
CA PHE A 52 9.25 -15.74 -12.08
C PHE A 52 9.10 -16.78 -10.96
N ASP A 53 8.60 -17.98 -11.29
CA ASP A 53 8.33 -19.01 -10.30
C ASP A 53 9.60 -19.45 -9.59
N ALA A 54 10.70 -19.64 -10.33
CA ALA A 54 12.01 -19.97 -9.76
C ALA A 54 12.53 -18.86 -8.82
N ALA A 55 12.39 -17.59 -9.21
CA ALA A 55 12.83 -16.45 -8.39
C ALA A 55 11.97 -16.31 -7.12
N PHE A 56 10.66 -16.50 -7.23
CA PHE A 56 9.74 -16.46 -6.10
C PHE A 56 10.01 -17.60 -5.12
N ALA A 57 10.16 -18.83 -5.62
CA ALA A 57 10.50 -19.99 -4.81
C ALA A 57 11.84 -19.82 -4.09
N ALA A 58 12.84 -19.25 -4.78
CA ALA A 58 14.11 -18.89 -4.17
C ALA A 58 13.90 -17.86 -3.05
N TYR A 59 13.21 -16.74 -3.31
CA TYR A 59 12.85 -15.75 -2.29
C TYR A 59 12.23 -16.42 -1.05
N TRP A 60 11.22 -17.27 -1.26
CA TRP A 60 10.48 -17.93 -0.19
C TRP A 60 11.40 -18.82 0.66
N ALA A 61 12.17 -19.69 0.01
CA ALA A 61 13.10 -20.59 0.68
C ALA A 61 14.17 -19.82 1.46
N ARG A 62 14.70 -18.74 0.87
CA ARG A 62 15.77 -17.94 1.48
C ARG A 62 15.28 -17.12 2.67
N ALA A 63 14.12 -16.48 2.55
CA ALA A 63 13.51 -15.76 3.66
C ALA A 63 13.14 -16.71 4.80
N THR A 64 12.63 -17.92 4.50
CA THR A 64 12.29 -18.93 5.51
C THR A 64 13.52 -19.35 6.31
N ASP A 65 14.61 -19.69 5.60
CA ASP A 65 15.89 -20.06 6.22
C ASP A 65 16.44 -18.93 7.10
N LEU A 66 16.46 -17.70 6.60
CA LEU A 66 16.95 -16.54 7.36
C LEU A 66 16.09 -16.21 8.57
N ALA A 67 14.76 -16.25 8.45
CA ALA A 67 13.83 -16.04 9.55
C ALA A 67 13.94 -17.13 10.63
N THR A 68 14.37 -18.33 10.25
CA THR A 68 14.60 -19.44 11.18
C THR A 68 15.93 -19.25 11.93
N ARG A 69 16.99 -18.89 11.23
CA ARG A 69 18.34 -18.75 11.81
C ARG A 69 18.58 -17.40 12.50
N SER A 70 17.83 -16.36 12.14
CA SER A 70 17.96 -14.99 12.65
C SER A 70 16.58 -14.33 12.86
N PRO A 71 15.71 -14.92 13.71
CA PRO A 71 14.31 -14.50 13.86
C PRO A 71 14.11 -13.08 14.42
N ARG A 72 15.18 -12.46 14.95
CA ARG A 72 15.15 -11.08 15.47
C ARG A 72 15.25 -10.03 14.37
N PHE A 73 15.92 -10.35 13.26
CA PHE A 73 16.25 -9.41 12.20
C PHE A 73 15.59 -9.78 10.86
N TRP A 74 15.17 -11.04 10.73
CA TRP A 74 14.46 -11.56 9.57
C TRP A 74 13.05 -11.99 9.91
N LEU A 75 12.13 -11.56 9.05
CA LEU A 75 10.74 -11.94 9.07
C LEU A 75 10.53 -13.12 8.10
N PRO A 76 9.60 -14.03 8.39
CA PRO A 76 9.30 -15.11 7.46
C PRO A 76 8.79 -14.54 6.13
N PRO A 77 8.88 -15.28 5.03
CA PRO A 77 8.27 -14.83 3.79
C PRO A 77 6.76 -14.63 3.99
N ARG A 78 6.21 -13.76 3.15
CA ARG A 78 4.77 -13.63 2.94
C ARG A 78 4.52 -13.40 1.47
N VAL A 79 3.31 -13.65 1.01
CA VAL A 79 2.88 -13.26 -0.33
C VAL A 79 2.41 -11.80 -0.32
N GLN A 80 2.52 -11.14 -1.46
CA GLN A 80 1.94 -9.82 -1.74
C GLN A 80 1.43 -9.78 -3.16
N ASN A 81 0.57 -8.80 -3.45
CA ASN A 81 0.25 -8.46 -4.83
C ASN A 81 1.54 -8.02 -5.53
N VAL A 82 1.85 -8.61 -6.69
CA VAL A 82 3.03 -8.23 -7.47
C VAL A 82 2.55 -7.43 -8.68
N LEU A 83 2.81 -6.13 -8.69
CA LEU A 83 2.60 -5.31 -9.87
C LEU A 83 3.76 -5.55 -10.84
N ILE A 84 3.46 -6.01 -12.05
CA ILE A 84 4.39 -6.11 -13.17
C ILE A 84 4.20 -4.89 -14.07
N ALA A 85 5.17 -3.98 -14.04
CA ALA A 85 5.23 -2.83 -14.93
C ALA A 85 5.84 -3.23 -16.28
N GLY A 86 5.11 -2.97 -17.37
CA GLY A 86 5.62 -3.08 -18.73
C GLY A 86 6.57 -1.95 -19.12
N PRO A 87 7.18 -2.01 -20.32
CA PRO A 87 8.17 -1.02 -20.78
C PRO A 87 7.60 0.40 -20.93
N ASP A 88 6.31 0.53 -21.21
CA ASP A 88 5.62 1.80 -21.43
C ASP A 88 4.85 2.31 -20.19
N GLU A 89 4.86 1.55 -19.09
CA GLU A 89 4.24 1.99 -17.84
C GLU A 89 5.11 3.09 -17.19
N PRO A 90 4.52 4.25 -16.81
CA PRO A 90 5.24 5.29 -16.09
C PRO A 90 5.41 4.91 -14.60
N ALA A 91 5.94 3.73 -14.31
CA ALA A 91 6.20 3.25 -12.95
C ALA A 91 7.52 3.86 -12.42
N PRO A 92 7.47 4.68 -11.36
CA PRO A 92 8.69 5.23 -10.77
C PRO A 92 9.54 4.14 -10.11
N PRO A 93 10.87 4.28 -10.08
CA PRO A 93 11.71 3.40 -9.27
C PRO A 93 11.29 3.46 -7.80
N PHE A 94 11.31 2.31 -7.12
CA PHE A 94 10.95 2.16 -5.71
C PHE A 94 9.49 2.50 -5.35
N SER A 95 8.58 2.69 -6.32
CA SER A 95 7.17 2.94 -6.03
C SER A 95 6.45 1.71 -5.50
N GLN A 96 5.41 1.92 -4.69
CA GLN A 96 4.47 0.89 -4.24
C GLN A 96 3.05 1.35 -4.58
N PRO A 97 2.44 0.85 -5.67
CA PRO A 97 1.11 1.29 -6.13
C PRO A 97 0.02 0.99 -5.10
N PHE A 98 0.13 -0.15 -4.39
CA PHE A 98 -0.67 -0.45 -3.22
C PHE A 98 0.22 -0.29 -1.99
N TYR A 99 -0.08 0.73 -1.18
CA TYR A 99 0.74 1.15 -0.05
C TYR A 99 1.00 -0.01 0.92
N ARG A 100 2.26 -0.42 1.05
CA ARG A 100 2.69 -1.57 1.88
C ARG A 100 2.06 -2.94 1.52
N ALA A 101 1.24 -3.01 0.48
CA ALA A 101 0.45 -4.17 0.06
C ALA A 101 0.78 -4.64 -1.37
N SER A 102 1.91 -4.18 -1.90
CA SER A 102 2.40 -4.61 -3.20
C SER A 102 3.92 -4.61 -3.29
N TRP A 103 4.41 -5.42 -4.22
CA TRP A 103 5.76 -5.35 -4.72
C TRP A 103 5.73 -4.93 -6.18
N THR A 104 6.49 -3.89 -6.52
CA THR A 104 6.63 -3.45 -7.92
C THR A 104 7.83 -4.12 -8.55
N MET A 105 7.58 -4.86 -9.62
CA MET A 105 8.58 -5.47 -10.48
C MET A 105 8.40 -4.95 -11.90
N TYR A 106 9.45 -5.02 -12.70
CA TYR A 106 9.40 -4.72 -14.13
C TYR A 106 9.35 -6.02 -14.91
N ALA A 107 8.71 -6.03 -16.07
CA ALA A 107 8.69 -7.21 -16.94
C ALA A 107 10.11 -7.75 -17.24
N SER A 108 11.10 -6.86 -17.37
CA SER A 108 12.51 -7.21 -17.57
C SER A 108 13.16 -7.96 -16.40
N ASP A 109 12.56 -7.96 -15.21
CA ASP A 109 13.11 -8.65 -14.04
C ASP A 109 13.03 -10.18 -14.18
N PHE A 110 12.15 -10.66 -15.05
CA PHE A 110 11.94 -12.09 -15.30
C PHE A 110 12.26 -12.48 -16.75
N ASP A 111 12.80 -11.56 -17.54
CA ASP A 111 13.38 -11.88 -18.83
C ASP A 111 14.76 -12.54 -18.63
N PRO A 112 14.98 -13.78 -19.10
CA PRO A 112 16.26 -14.48 -18.98
C PRO A 112 17.45 -13.76 -19.64
N GLU A 113 17.22 -12.89 -20.63
CA GLU A 113 18.28 -12.13 -21.29
C GLU A 113 18.81 -11.00 -20.39
N SER A 114 17.91 -10.26 -19.73
CA SER A 114 18.27 -9.11 -18.89
C SER A 114 18.39 -9.45 -17.39
N SER A 115 17.99 -10.63 -16.96
CA SER A 115 17.92 -10.99 -15.53
C SER A 115 18.42 -12.41 -15.25
N ASN A 116 18.23 -12.86 -14.00
CA ASN A 116 18.34 -14.24 -13.56
C ASN A 116 17.66 -14.44 -12.19
N THR A 117 17.51 -15.70 -11.78
CA THR A 117 16.80 -16.13 -10.58
C THR A 117 17.28 -15.45 -9.29
N GLU A 118 18.60 -15.34 -9.06
CA GLU A 118 19.12 -14.80 -7.80
C GLU A 118 18.92 -13.28 -7.73
N PHE A 119 19.08 -12.56 -8.85
CA PHE A 119 18.78 -11.14 -8.91
C PHE A 119 17.30 -10.86 -8.62
N ALA A 120 16.39 -11.55 -9.32
CA ALA A 120 14.96 -11.41 -9.12
C ALA A 120 14.50 -11.84 -7.70
N ALA A 121 15.08 -12.90 -7.14
CA ALA A 121 14.81 -13.32 -5.76
C ALA A 121 15.24 -12.24 -4.74
N TYR A 122 16.37 -11.57 -4.97
CA TYR A 122 16.79 -10.45 -4.14
C TYR A 122 15.85 -9.24 -4.27
N LEU A 123 15.34 -8.97 -5.47
CA LEU A 123 14.35 -7.90 -5.68
C LEU A 123 13.09 -8.12 -4.83
N PHE A 124 12.59 -9.36 -4.70
CA PHE A 124 11.46 -9.65 -3.80
C PHE A 124 11.80 -9.33 -2.33
N LEU A 125 12.99 -9.70 -1.84
CA LEU A 125 13.43 -9.35 -0.49
C LEU A 125 13.56 -7.84 -0.29
N HIS A 126 14.04 -7.14 -1.32
CA HIS A 126 14.18 -5.69 -1.29
C HIS A 126 12.81 -5.00 -1.25
N GLN A 127 11.88 -5.41 -2.11
CA GLN A 127 10.52 -4.88 -2.15
C GLN A 127 9.77 -5.15 -0.85
N GLU A 128 9.96 -6.33 -0.25
CA GLU A 128 9.37 -6.66 1.04
C GLU A 128 9.90 -5.75 2.15
N ARG A 129 11.21 -5.48 2.16
CA ARG A 129 11.80 -4.57 3.14
C ARG A 129 11.42 -3.11 2.89
N MET A 130 11.27 -2.71 1.64
CA MET A 130 10.71 -1.41 1.26
C MET A 130 9.28 -1.25 1.78
N ALA A 131 8.43 -2.26 1.65
CA ALA A 131 7.05 -2.23 2.16
C ALA A 131 7.01 -1.97 3.67
N GLN A 132 7.94 -2.56 4.44
CA GLN A 132 8.00 -2.35 5.89
C GLN A 132 8.56 -0.99 6.28
N THR A 133 9.68 -0.59 5.66
CA THR A 133 10.51 0.54 6.11
C THR A 133 10.11 1.86 5.47
N GLN A 134 9.50 1.82 4.28
CA GLN A 134 9.22 2.98 3.44
C GLN A 134 10.48 3.82 3.15
N GLN A 135 11.67 3.20 3.18
CA GLN A 135 12.95 3.88 3.05
C GLN A 135 13.94 3.04 2.24
N ILE A 136 14.39 3.57 1.10
CA ILE A 136 15.28 2.88 0.14
C ILE A 136 16.57 2.40 0.82
N LEU A 137 17.30 3.30 1.46
CA LEU A 137 18.57 2.96 2.11
C LEU A 137 18.38 2.01 3.29
N SER A 138 17.33 2.20 4.09
CA SER A 138 17.01 1.31 5.21
C SER A 138 16.73 -0.11 4.72
N ALA A 139 16.03 -0.25 3.60
CA ALA A 139 15.76 -1.54 3.00
C ALA A 139 17.04 -2.27 2.56
N PHE A 140 17.99 -1.56 1.94
CA PHE A 140 19.30 -2.14 1.60
C PHE A 140 20.08 -2.58 2.83
N VAL A 141 20.21 -1.70 3.82
CA VAL A 141 20.97 -1.96 5.05
C VAL A 141 20.42 -3.16 5.81
N GLN A 142 19.10 -3.25 5.96
CA GLN A 142 18.45 -4.37 6.67
C GLN A 142 18.53 -5.70 5.91
N ASN A 143 18.79 -5.68 4.61
CA ASN A 143 18.96 -6.89 3.80
C ASN A 143 20.42 -7.32 3.65
N LEU A 144 21.42 -6.58 4.17
CA LEU A 144 22.84 -6.91 3.99
C LEU A 144 23.21 -8.31 4.54
N SER A 145 22.57 -8.76 5.62
CA SER A 145 22.84 -10.06 6.23
C SER A 145 22.44 -11.24 5.34
N TYR A 146 21.59 -11.03 4.33
CA TYR A 146 21.27 -12.01 3.29
C TYR A 146 22.55 -12.57 2.64
N TRP A 147 23.45 -11.66 2.24
CA TRP A 147 24.68 -11.95 1.50
C TRP A 147 25.73 -12.71 2.30
N LEU A 148 25.65 -12.70 3.64
CA LEU A 148 26.59 -13.43 4.50
C LEU A 148 26.48 -14.94 4.36
N THR A 149 25.33 -15.41 3.88
CA THR A 149 25.00 -16.84 3.79
C THR A 149 24.86 -17.32 2.35
N ARG A 150 25.18 -16.47 1.38
CA ARG A 150 25.13 -16.81 -0.06
C ARG A 150 26.43 -17.42 -0.54
N SER A 151 26.29 -18.39 -1.44
CA SER A 151 27.44 -19.03 -2.09
C SER A 151 28.12 -18.07 -3.06
N ASP A 152 29.35 -18.38 -3.47
CA ASP A 152 30.05 -17.59 -4.48
C ASP A 152 29.31 -17.59 -5.82
N ARG A 153 28.63 -18.70 -6.15
CA ARG A 153 27.77 -18.81 -7.34
C ARG A 153 26.60 -17.85 -7.28
N ASP A 154 25.89 -17.81 -6.15
CA ASP A 154 24.73 -16.92 -5.97
C ASP A 154 25.18 -15.45 -6.09
N VAL A 155 26.28 -15.08 -5.44
CA VAL A 155 26.84 -13.72 -5.53
C VAL A 155 27.23 -13.37 -6.96
N ALA A 156 27.82 -14.30 -7.71
CA ALA A 156 28.15 -14.09 -9.12
C ALA A 156 26.89 -13.91 -9.99
N LEU A 157 25.84 -14.70 -9.75
CA LEU A 157 24.55 -14.57 -10.43
C LEU A 157 23.90 -13.21 -10.14
N PHE A 158 23.88 -12.79 -8.87
CA PHE A 158 23.37 -11.46 -8.49
C PHE A 158 24.13 -10.35 -9.21
N ARG A 159 25.47 -10.36 -9.19
CA ARG A 159 26.32 -9.36 -9.87
C ARG A 159 26.02 -9.30 -11.37
N ALA A 160 25.93 -10.46 -12.02
CA ALA A 160 25.63 -10.54 -13.45
C ALA A 160 24.22 -10.02 -13.77
N GLY A 161 23.22 -10.35 -12.95
CA GLY A 161 21.85 -9.88 -13.12
C GLY A 161 21.73 -8.37 -12.92
N ALA A 162 22.31 -7.84 -11.83
CA ALA A 162 22.34 -6.40 -11.56
C ALA A 162 22.99 -5.60 -12.70
N THR A 163 24.02 -6.16 -13.35
CA THR A 163 24.73 -5.50 -14.46
C THR A 163 23.94 -5.53 -15.77
N ARG A 164 23.22 -6.63 -16.06
CA ARG A 164 22.40 -6.77 -17.28
C ARG A 164 21.03 -6.12 -17.18
N SER A 165 20.59 -5.80 -15.97
CA SER A 165 19.24 -5.30 -15.72
C SER A 165 18.96 -3.99 -16.46
N GLY A 166 17.84 -3.96 -17.20
CA GLY A 166 17.31 -2.77 -17.84
C GLY A 166 16.46 -1.87 -16.93
N ARG A 167 16.41 -2.15 -15.63
CA ARG A 167 15.57 -1.40 -14.69
C ARG A 167 15.98 0.07 -14.60
N PRO A 168 15.04 1.00 -14.36
CA PRO A 168 15.36 2.41 -14.11
C PRO A 168 16.31 2.64 -12.93
N ASP A 169 16.31 1.75 -11.93
CA ASP A 169 17.12 1.81 -10.72
C ASP A 169 18.32 0.83 -10.71
N ALA A 170 18.67 0.22 -11.85
CA ALA A 170 19.71 -0.82 -11.96
C ALA A 170 21.06 -0.38 -11.34
N ALA A 171 21.45 0.89 -11.52
CA ALA A 171 22.68 1.45 -10.96
C ALA A 171 22.77 1.31 -9.43
N THR A 172 21.63 1.31 -8.73
CA THR A 172 21.56 1.10 -7.28
C THR A 172 21.98 -0.32 -6.91
N PHE A 173 21.53 -1.32 -7.67
CA PHE A 173 21.88 -2.72 -7.45
C PHE A 173 23.30 -3.04 -7.92
N VAL A 174 23.80 -2.37 -8.95
CA VAL A 174 25.22 -2.43 -9.34
C VAL A 174 26.11 -1.91 -8.20
N ALA A 175 25.76 -0.78 -7.58
CA ALA A 175 26.50 -0.25 -6.45
C ALA A 175 26.54 -1.21 -5.24
N LEU A 176 25.44 -1.95 -5.02
CA LEU A 176 25.39 -3.03 -4.03
C LEU A 176 26.28 -4.23 -4.43
N ALA A 177 26.21 -4.67 -5.69
CA ALA A 177 26.99 -5.76 -6.26
C ALA A 177 28.52 -5.53 -6.15
N ASP A 178 28.96 -4.30 -6.36
CA ASP A 178 30.35 -3.86 -6.22
C ASP A 178 30.85 -3.93 -4.77
N ALA A 179 29.93 -3.82 -3.80
CA ALA A 179 30.27 -3.81 -2.38
C ALA A 179 30.32 -5.21 -1.73
N MET A 180 30.01 -6.28 -2.48
CA MET A 180 29.89 -7.64 -1.93
C MET A 180 31.14 -8.13 -1.19
N ASP A 181 32.34 -7.73 -1.62
CA ASP A 181 33.60 -8.14 -0.97
C ASP A 181 33.74 -7.57 0.45
N VAL A 182 33.12 -6.42 0.71
CA VAL A 182 33.06 -5.81 2.05
C VAL A 182 31.93 -6.42 2.85
N ILE A 183 30.74 -6.52 2.25
CA ILE A 183 29.52 -7.04 2.90
C ILE A 183 29.75 -8.47 3.40
N ARG A 184 30.35 -9.35 2.59
CA ARG A 184 30.60 -10.76 2.95
C ARG A 184 31.69 -10.94 4.02
N LYS A 185 32.33 -9.86 4.48
CA LYS A 185 33.29 -9.87 5.59
C LYS A 185 32.72 -9.31 6.90
N LEU A 186 31.45 -8.91 6.91
CA LEU A 186 30.76 -8.48 8.12
C LEU A 186 30.46 -9.67 9.04
N TYR A 187 30.19 -9.35 10.30
CA TYR A 187 29.68 -10.29 11.29
C TYR A 187 28.18 -10.09 11.48
N ASP A 188 27.51 -11.12 11.97
CA ASP A 188 26.10 -11.07 12.35
C ASP A 188 25.91 -11.82 13.67
N LEU A 189 25.11 -11.26 14.58
CA LEU A 189 24.89 -11.80 15.92
C LEU A 189 24.29 -13.22 15.91
N ASP A 190 23.55 -13.58 14.86
CA ASP A 190 22.86 -14.85 14.74
C ASP A 190 23.44 -15.73 13.62
N LEU A 191 23.79 -15.15 12.46
CA LEU A 191 24.20 -15.90 11.28
C LEU A 191 25.71 -16.14 11.18
N ARG A 192 26.53 -15.22 11.71
CA ARG A 192 27.99 -15.28 11.61
C ARG A 192 28.66 -14.55 12.78
N ARG A 193 28.64 -15.21 13.94
CA ARG A 193 29.09 -14.61 15.19
C ARG A 193 30.57 -14.22 15.16
N PRO A 194 30.94 -13.08 15.76
CA PRO A 194 32.35 -12.74 15.93
C PRO A 194 33.06 -13.70 16.89
N ALA A 195 34.34 -13.94 16.65
CA ALA A 195 35.16 -14.80 17.51
C ALA A 195 35.31 -14.19 18.91
N ALA A 196 35.20 -15.01 19.96
CA ALA A 196 35.08 -14.56 21.35
C ALA A 196 36.37 -13.98 21.98
N LYS A 197 37.54 -14.03 21.33
CA LYS A 197 38.82 -13.54 21.90
C LYS A 197 39.72 -12.86 20.86
N GLY A 198 40.32 -11.73 21.24
CA GLY A 198 41.48 -11.10 20.58
C GLY A 198 41.21 -10.33 19.29
N GLY A 199 39.94 -10.13 18.90
CA GLY A 199 39.58 -9.38 17.70
C GLY A 199 39.60 -7.86 17.88
N LYS A 200 39.68 -7.12 16.77
CA LYS A 200 39.46 -5.67 16.73
C LYS A 200 38.06 -5.34 17.31
N PRO A 201 37.87 -4.20 18.00
CA PRO A 201 36.56 -3.81 18.49
C PRO A 201 35.56 -3.73 17.33
N LEU A 202 34.38 -4.32 17.53
CA LEU A 202 33.29 -4.33 16.57
C LEU A 202 32.22 -3.34 16.99
N LEU A 203 31.69 -2.61 16.02
CA LEU A 203 30.57 -1.69 16.15
C LEU A 203 29.33 -2.37 15.59
N GLY A 204 28.23 -2.35 16.34
CA GLY A 204 26.93 -2.79 15.84
C GLY A 204 26.40 -1.82 14.79
N ILE A 205 25.57 -2.33 13.88
CA ILE A 205 24.91 -1.53 12.84
C ILE A 205 23.39 -1.60 13.08
N PRO A 206 22.79 -0.75 13.92
CA PRO A 206 21.35 -0.75 14.14
C PRO A 206 20.56 -0.34 12.88
N PRO A 207 19.30 -0.78 12.73
CA PRO A 207 18.60 -1.79 13.54
C PRO A 207 18.92 -3.23 13.12
N THR A 208 20.08 -3.47 12.48
CA THR A 208 20.46 -4.79 11.97
C THR A 208 21.15 -5.63 13.05
N GLY A 209 21.22 -6.94 12.82
CA GLY A 209 22.04 -7.87 13.59
C GLY A 209 23.52 -7.83 13.23
N LEU A 210 23.95 -6.90 12.37
CA LEU A 210 25.31 -6.85 11.86
C LEU A 210 26.26 -6.14 12.81
N ALA A 211 27.51 -6.57 12.76
CA ALA A 211 28.63 -5.93 13.42
C ALA A 211 29.85 -5.86 12.49
N ALA A 212 30.63 -4.78 12.60
CA ALA A 212 31.76 -4.53 11.72
C ALA A 212 32.89 -3.79 12.45
N THR A 213 34.11 -3.89 11.94
CA THR A 213 35.23 -3.04 12.40
C THR A 213 35.06 -1.59 11.93
N HIS A 214 35.73 -0.64 12.57
CA HIS A 214 35.67 0.79 12.18
C HIS A 214 35.95 1.01 10.68
N SER A 215 37.00 0.40 10.13
CA SER A 215 37.33 0.51 8.70
C SER A 215 36.26 -0.10 7.78
N GLN A 216 35.54 -1.15 8.24
CA GLN A 216 34.41 -1.67 7.49
C GLN A 216 33.20 -0.74 7.56
N ILE A 217 32.95 -0.08 8.69
CA ILE A 217 31.89 0.93 8.83
C ILE A 217 32.11 2.08 7.85
N GLU A 218 33.33 2.62 7.74
CA GLU A 218 33.66 3.67 6.77
C GLU A 218 33.34 3.24 5.32
N LYS A 219 33.70 2.00 4.96
CA LYS A 219 33.38 1.44 3.64
C LYS A 219 31.88 1.26 3.42
N LEU A 220 31.15 0.85 4.46
CA LEU A 220 29.69 0.74 4.41
C LEU A 220 29.00 2.09 4.30
N GLN A 221 29.52 3.13 4.95
CA GLN A 221 29.03 4.50 4.82
C GLN A 221 29.24 5.02 3.39
N SER A 222 30.43 4.82 2.83
CA SER A 222 30.72 5.17 1.42
C SER A 222 29.83 4.38 0.45
N MET A 223 29.57 3.10 0.71
CA MET A 223 28.61 2.30 -0.05
C MET A 223 27.19 2.88 0.07
N GLY A 224 26.73 3.20 1.28
CA GLY A 224 25.41 3.79 1.52
C GLY A 224 25.21 5.11 0.78
N GLN A 225 26.24 5.96 0.75
CA GLN A 225 26.24 7.21 -0.03
C GLN A 225 26.11 6.94 -1.54
N ARG A 226 26.85 5.95 -2.08
CA ARG A 226 26.76 5.58 -3.50
C ARG A 226 25.40 5.02 -3.88
N ILE A 227 24.84 4.13 -3.05
CA ILE A 227 23.49 3.57 -3.23
C ILE A 227 22.46 4.70 -3.17
N GLY A 228 22.59 5.62 -2.20
CA GLY A 228 21.67 6.75 -2.05
C GLY A 228 21.70 7.67 -3.26
N ALA A 229 22.88 8.07 -3.69
CA ALA A 229 23.05 8.90 -4.89
C ALA A 229 22.54 8.21 -6.17
N ALA A 230 22.73 6.90 -6.30
CA ALA A 230 22.20 6.13 -7.44
C ALA A 230 20.66 6.09 -7.43
N ALA A 231 20.05 5.90 -6.25
CA ALA A 231 18.60 5.88 -6.10
C ALA A 231 17.97 7.27 -6.36
N GLU A 232 18.54 8.33 -5.79
CA GLU A 232 18.14 9.72 -6.08
C GLU A 232 18.31 10.06 -7.56
N GLY A 233 19.43 9.63 -8.16
CA GLY A 233 19.70 9.77 -9.58
C GLY A 233 18.67 9.07 -10.46
N ALA A 234 18.26 7.84 -10.09
CA ALA A 234 17.22 7.09 -10.80
C ALA A 234 15.86 7.78 -10.73
N ILE A 235 15.44 8.27 -9.56
CA ILE A 235 14.21 9.04 -9.37
C ILE A 235 14.24 10.32 -10.21
N ALA A 236 15.36 11.06 -10.15
CA ALA A 236 15.52 12.29 -10.93
C ALA A 236 15.55 12.03 -12.44
N ALA A 237 16.21 10.96 -12.90
CA ALA A 237 16.26 10.57 -14.30
C ALA A 237 14.87 10.18 -14.83
N PHE A 238 14.09 9.47 -14.02
CA PHE A 238 12.70 9.12 -14.33
C PHE A 238 11.86 10.38 -14.57
N GLY A 239 11.90 11.38 -13.68
CA GLY A 239 11.20 12.65 -13.89
C GLY A 239 11.69 13.41 -15.13
N LYS A 240 13.00 13.44 -15.36
CA LYS A 240 13.59 14.11 -16.55
C LYS A 240 13.12 13.52 -17.88
N ARG A 241 12.81 12.21 -17.95
CA ARG A 241 12.25 11.56 -19.16
C ARG A 241 11.01 12.29 -19.66
N TYR A 242 10.20 12.82 -18.74
CA TYR A 242 8.96 13.49 -19.08
C TYR A 242 9.11 15.01 -19.12
N VAL A 243 10.00 15.62 -18.35
CA VAL A 243 10.24 17.07 -18.41
C VAL A 243 10.93 17.50 -19.73
N ALA A 244 11.69 16.61 -20.38
CA ALA A 244 12.45 16.94 -21.59
C ALA A 244 11.62 17.17 -22.88
N GLY A 245 10.28 17.18 -22.79
CA GLY A 245 9.37 17.31 -23.94
C GLY A 245 8.68 18.69 -24.03
N ALA A 246 8.44 19.11 -25.27
CA ALA A 246 7.73 20.32 -25.76
C ALA A 246 7.12 21.29 -24.73
N ALA A 247 7.50 22.57 -24.85
CA ALA A 247 6.83 23.67 -24.17
C ALA A 247 5.34 23.72 -24.52
N GLY A 248 4.48 24.07 -23.54
CA GLY A 248 3.04 24.28 -23.76
C GLY A 248 2.11 23.34 -22.97
N GLY A 249 2.64 22.38 -22.20
CA GLY A 249 1.82 21.49 -21.36
C GLY A 249 0.90 22.25 -20.40
N PHE A 250 1.42 23.30 -19.75
CA PHE A 250 0.60 24.19 -18.90
C PHE A 250 -0.55 24.83 -19.67
N ASP A 251 -0.28 25.41 -20.85
CA ASP A 251 -1.32 26.10 -21.62
C ASP A 251 -2.38 25.12 -22.15
N ALA A 252 -1.99 23.87 -22.48
CA ALA A 252 -2.91 22.80 -22.84
C ALA A 252 -3.80 22.40 -21.66
N LEU A 253 -3.21 22.19 -20.47
CA LEU A 253 -3.96 21.89 -19.25
C LEU A 253 -4.92 23.02 -18.87
N ARG A 254 -4.45 24.28 -18.91
CA ARG A 254 -5.27 25.47 -18.61
C ARG A 254 -6.45 25.58 -19.57
N ARG A 255 -6.20 25.46 -20.89
CA ARG A 255 -7.27 25.49 -21.90
C ARG A 255 -8.30 24.38 -21.64
N TRP A 256 -7.84 23.16 -21.38
CA TRP A 256 -8.74 22.05 -21.07
C TRP A 256 -9.58 22.31 -19.81
N LEU A 257 -8.98 22.87 -18.75
CA LEU A 257 -9.71 23.24 -17.53
C LEU A 257 -10.80 24.29 -17.80
N GLU A 258 -10.53 25.28 -18.64
CA GLU A 258 -11.50 26.32 -19.03
C GLU A 258 -12.65 25.78 -19.87
N GLU A 259 -12.35 24.86 -20.78
CA GLU A 259 -13.32 24.24 -21.71
C GLU A 259 -14.15 23.14 -21.03
N ALA A 260 -13.50 22.20 -20.35
CA ALA A 260 -14.15 21.02 -19.77
C ALA A 260 -14.76 21.28 -18.40
N ARG A 261 -14.24 22.27 -17.64
CA ARG A 261 -14.69 22.67 -16.30
C ARG A 261 -15.05 21.49 -15.39
N PRO A 262 -14.11 20.55 -15.15
CA PRO A 262 -14.40 19.40 -14.30
C PRO A 262 -14.78 19.85 -12.87
N ASN A 263 -15.70 19.12 -12.23
CA ASN A 263 -16.11 19.37 -10.84
C ASN A 263 -15.04 18.93 -9.83
N VAL A 264 -13.96 19.69 -9.75
CA VAL A 264 -12.79 19.44 -8.89
C VAL A 264 -12.06 20.76 -8.63
N LEU A 265 -11.38 20.91 -7.50
CA LEU A 265 -10.42 21.99 -7.28
C LEU A 265 -9.02 21.50 -7.60
N VAL A 266 -8.21 22.31 -8.27
CA VAL A 266 -6.77 22.07 -8.37
C VAL A 266 -6.10 22.90 -7.31
N VAL A 267 -5.37 22.26 -6.40
CA VAL A 267 -4.71 22.92 -5.28
C VAL A 267 -3.20 22.73 -5.31
N GLY A 268 -2.49 23.74 -4.85
CA GLY A 268 -1.05 23.75 -4.69
C GLY A 268 -0.69 23.36 -3.26
N ARG A 269 -0.05 24.30 -2.57
CA ARG A 269 0.23 24.19 -1.13
C ARG A 269 -1.08 24.09 -0.33
N PRO A 270 -1.05 23.66 0.94
CA PRO A 270 -2.27 23.52 1.74
C PRO A 270 -3.12 24.80 1.73
N ASN A 271 -4.41 24.67 1.37
CA ASN A 271 -5.40 25.75 1.20
C ASN A 271 -5.19 26.72 0.03
N GLU A 272 -4.21 26.49 -0.85
CA GLU A 272 -3.96 27.32 -2.04
C GLU A 272 -4.75 26.77 -3.23
N ILE A 273 -5.82 27.47 -3.62
CA ILE A 273 -6.64 27.10 -4.78
C ILE A 273 -6.02 27.71 -6.05
N LEU A 274 -5.44 26.84 -6.88
CA LEU A 274 -4.80 27.23 -8.15
C LEU A 274 -5.84 27.37 -9.26
N TRP A 275 -6.84 26.49 -9.26
CA TRP A 275 -7.94 26.54 -10.20
C TRP A 275 -9.23 26.00 -9.56
N ALA A 276 -10.35 26.59 -9.95
CA ALA A 276 -11.68 26.18 -9.54
C ALA A 276 -12.67 26.32 -10.70
N PRO A 277 -13.72 25.49 -10.77
CA PRO A 277 -14.70 25.53 -11.87
C PRO A 277 -15.51 26.84 -11.90
N THR A 278 -15.58 27.56 -10.79
CA THR A 278 -16.27 28.85 -10.68
C THR A 278 -15.42 30.07 -11.09
N GLY A 279 -14.13 29.87 -11.39
CA GLY A 279 -13.24 30.93 -11.90
C GLY A 279 -12.47 31.74 -10.86
N ASP A 280 -12.46 31.34 -9.59
CA ASP A 280 -11.81 32.05 -8.48
C ASP A 280 -10.45 31.46 -8.06
N GLY A 281 -9.73 30.84 -9.00
CA GLY A 281 -8.38 30.32 -8.77
C GLY A 281 -7.28 31.37 -8.96
N ASP A 282 -6.09 31.09 -8.41
CA ASP A 282 -4.89 31.91 -8.59
C ASP A 282 -4.06 31.44 -9.79
N GLU A 283 -4.25 32.10 -10.95
CA GLU A 283 -3.50 31.76 -12.18
C GLU A 283 -1.99 31.97 -12.03
N ALA A 284 -1.56 32.99 -11.28
CA ALA A 284 -0.14 33.29 -11.12
C ALA A 284 0.55 32.16 -10.33
N ALA A 285 -0.06 31.74 -9.22
CA ALA A 285 0.41 30.58 -8.45
C ALA A 285 0.33 29.28 -9.27
N PHE A 286 -0.73 29.09 -10.06
CA PHE A 286 -0.85 27.90 -10.90
C PHE A 286 0.28 27.83 -11.93
N ARG A 287 0.59 28.95 -12.58
CA ARG A 287 1.70 29.06 -13.52
C ARG A 287 3.05 28.89 -12.84
N GLU A 288 3.23 29.35 -11.61
CA GLU A 288 4.46 29.11 -10.83
C GLU A 288 4.68 27.60 -10.60
N ILE A 289 3.64 26.87 -10.20
CA ILE A 289 3.73 25.46 -9.83
C ILE A 289 3.80 24.54 -11.07
N ALA A 290 2.95 24.79 -12.06
CA ALA A 290 2.76 23.90 -13.20
C ALA A 290 3.29 24.46 -14.53
N GLY A 291 3.87 25.65 -14.55
CA GLY A 291 4.28 26.32 -15.79
C GLY A 291 5.37 25.58 -16.59
N SER A 292 6.12 24.68 -15.95
CA SER A 292 7.19 23.90 -16.56
C SER A 292 6.81 22.46 -16.90
N ILE A 293 5.55 22.05 -16.72
CA ILE A 293 5.13 20.69 -17.07
C ILE A 293 5.16 20.49 -18.59
N SER A 294 5.54 19.28 -18.99
CA SER A 294 5.49 18.85 -20.38
C SER A 294 4.10 18.39 -20.79
N GLU A 295 3.90 18.20 -22.09
CA GLU A 295 2.65 17.70 -22.66
C GLU A 295 2.22 16.32 -22.11
N PRO A 296 3.08 15.28 -22.02
CA PRO A 296 2.68 14.00 -21.41
C PRO A 296 2.25 14.13 -19.94
N VAL A 297 2.91 15.00 -19.17
CA VAL A 297 2.52 15.26 -17.77
C VAL A 297 1.17 15.96 -17.73
N ALA A 298 0.94 16.96 -18.58
CA ALA A 298 -0.33 17.63 -18.71
C ALA A 298 -1.46 16.66 -19.08
N GLU A 299 -1.24 15.75 -20.05
CA GLU A 299 -2.20 14.71 -20.42
C GLU A 299 -2.51 13.77 -19.24
N GLY A 300 -1.49 13.38 -18.48
CA GLY A 300 -1.64 12.60 -17.26
C GLY A 300 -2.50 13.32 -16.21
N LEU A 301 -2.25 14.60 -15.96
CA LEU A 301 -3.04 15.42 -15.05
C LEU A 301 -4.48 15.59 -15.55
N MET A 302 -4.69 15.82 -16.85
CA MET A 302 -6.03 15.88 -17.44
C MET A 302 -6.78 14.55 -17.24
N ALA A 303 -6.12 13.41 -17.40
CA ALA A 303 -6.72 12.10 -17.16
C ALA A 303 -7.13 11.92 -15.69
N ASP A 304 -6.26 12.31 -14.75
CA ASP A 304 -6.55 12.25 -13.31
C ASP A 304 -7.73 13.16 -12.93
N LEU A 305 -7.73 14.41 -13.42
CA LEU A 305 -8.79 15.39 -13.14
C LEU A 305 -10.13 14.99 -13.77
N ARG A 306 -10.12 14.31 -14.93
CA ARG A 306 -11.34 13.70 -15.49
C ARG A 306 -11.92 12.64 -14.56
N VAL A 307 -11.07 11.80 -13.96
CA VAL A 307 -11.51 10.79 -12.99
C VAL A 307 -12.16 11.46 -11.78
N VAL A 308 -11.48 12.41 -11.16
CA VAL A 308 -12.00 13.11 -9.96
C VAL A 308 -13.30 13.86 -10.28
N GLY A 309 -13.32 14.59 -11.40
CA GLY A 309 -14.49 15.34 -11.85
C GLY A 309 -15.68 14.44 -12.18
N ALA A 310 -15.45 13.28 -12.81
CA ALA A 310 -16.51 12.33 -13.13
C ALA A 310 -17.07 11.65 -11.87
N CYS A 311 -16.22 11.23 -10.94
CA CYS A 311 -16.63 10.68 -9.65
C CYS A 311 -17.44 11.70 -8.84
N THR A 312 -16.95 12.94 -8.74
CA THR A 312 -17.63 14.02 -8.03
C THR A 312 -18.98 14.35 -8.66
N SER A 313 -19.03 14.50 -9.99
CA SER A 313 -20.29 14.78 -10.69
C SER A 313 -21.31 13.67 -10.49
N ARG A 314 -20.88 12.41 -10.52
CA ARG A 314 -21.74 11.24 -10.30
C ARG A 314 -22.32 11.22 -8.89
N PHE A 315 -21.49 11.45 -7.87
CA PHE A 315 -21.95 11.52 -6.49
C PHE A 315 -22.97 12.66 -6.30
N LEU A 316 -22.62 13.88 -6.69
CA LEU A 316 -23.50 15.04 -6.53
C LEU A 316 -24.81 14.92 -7.31
N ALA A 317 -24.77 14.37 -8.52
CA ALA A 317 -25.97 14.15 -9.34
C ALA A 317 -26.91 13.08 -8.76
N SER A 318 -26.39 12.19 -7.92
CA SER A 318 -27.22 11.17 -7.26
C SER A 318 -27.95 11.71 -6.04
N LEU A 319 -27.62 12.89 -5.52
CA LEU A 319 -28.26 13.40 -4.30
C LEU A 319 -29.69 13.87 -4.61
N ARG A 320 -30.69 13.34 -3.89
CA ARG A 320 -32.08 13.83 -4.01
C ARG A 320 -32.25 15.22 -3.41
N ARG A 321 -31.48 15.52 -2.37
CA ARG A 321 -31.49 16.79 -1.63
C ARG A 321 -30.05 17.27 -1.41
N PRO A 322 -29.39 17.83 -2.45
CA PRO A 322 -27.98 18.23 -2.36
C PRO A 322 -27.70 19.28 -1.27
N ASP A 323 -28.71 20.08 -0.92
CA ASP A 323 -28.69 21.10 0.14
C ASP A 323 -28.66 20.52 1.56
N GLU A 324 -28.95 19.22 1.73
CA GLU A 324 -28.82 18.51 3.00
C GLU A 324 -27.44 17.86 3.19
N LEU A 325 -26.57 17.87 2.18
CA LEU A 325 -25.19 17.42 2.35
C LEU A 325 -24.49 18.37 3.33
N PRO A 326 -23.89 17.87 4.42
CA PRO A 326 -23.22 18.74 5.38
C PRO A 326 -22.06 19.48 4.70
N ALA A 327 -21.74 20.63 5.27
CA ALA A 327 -20.48 21.29 4.95
C ALA A 327 -19.33 20.52 5.60
N ALA A 328 -18.22 20.40 4.87
CA ALA A 328 -16.97 19.93 5.42
C ALA A 328 -16.57 20.73 6.68
N HIS A 329 -16.15 20.02 7.73
CA HIS A 329 -15.79 20.61 9.02
C HIS A 329 -14.27 20.82 9.16
N ASP A 330 -13.87 21.72 10.06
CA ASP A 330 -12.46 22.14 10.22
C ASP A 330 -11.50 21.01 10.65
N GLU A 331 -12.02 19.94 11.26
CA GLU A 331 -11.21 18.77 11.64
C GLU A 331 -10.91 17.81 10.48
N MET A 332 -11.48 18.02 9.28
CA MET A 332 -11.19 17.18 8.12
C MET A 332 -9.75 17.35 7.63
N GLU A 333 -9.15 16.24 7.22
CA GLU A 333 -7.78 16.22 6.72
C GLU A 333 -7.66 17.00 5.38
N GLN A 334 -6.95 18.13 5.39
CA GLN A 334 -6.69 18.98 4.20
C GLN A 334 -5.35 18.63 3.53
N ARG A 335 -5.05 17.34 3.43
CA ARG A 335 -3.85 16.78 2.78
C ARG A 335 -4.19 15.44 2.14
N GLY A 336 -3.26 14.89 1.40
CA GLY A 336 -3.49 13.75 0.52
C GLY A 336 -3.57 14.17 -0.95
N LEU A 337 -3.51 13.16 -1.82
CA LEU A 337 -3.68 13.35 -3.27
C LEU A 337 -5.06 13.94 -3.61
N SER A 338 -6.10 13.50 -2.91
CA SER A 338 -7.46 14.02 -3.01
C SER A 338 -8.14 14.06 -1.65
N TYR A 339 -8.87 15.13 -1.36
CA TYR A 339 -9.63 15.34 -0.11
C TYR A 339 -10.77 16.34 -0.33
N ILE A 340 -11.79 16.39 0.54
CA ILE A 340 -12.82 17.44 0.48
C ILE A 340 -12.27 18.74 1.06
N HIS A 341 -12.25 19.80 0.25
CA HIS A 341 -11.74 21.11 0.69
C HIS A 341 -12.74 21.81 1.60
N VAL A 342 -12.33 22.07 2.86
CA VAL A 342 -13.23 22.52 3.94
C VAL A 342 -14.06 23.75 3.58
N LYS A 343 -13.44 24.76 2.96
CA LYS A 343 -14.13 26.03 2.63
C LYS A 343 -15.02 25.98 1.39
N ARG A 344 -14.80 25.01 0.52
CA ARG A 344 -15.40 24.96 -0.83
C ARG A 344 -16.38 23.80 -0.99
N ASN A 345 -16.36 22.87 -0.04
CA ASN A 345 -17.14 21.64 -0.05
C ASN A 345 -17.08 20.90 -1.41
N LEU A 346 -15.86 20.79 -1.94
CA LEU A 346 -15.58 20.14 -3.21
C LEU A 346 -14.27 19.37 -3.10
N VAL A 347 -14.12 18.28 -3.84
CA VAL A 347 -12.88 17.52 -3.87
C VAL A 347 -11.76 18.39 -4.45
N ALA A 348 -10.68 18.50 -3.69
CA ALA A 348 -9.42 19.08 -4.13
C ALA A 348 -8.46 17.99 -4.58
N TYR A 349 -7.80 18.21 -5.71
CA TYR A 349 -6.68 17.41 -6.22
C TYR A 349 -5.38 18.19 -6.02
N SER A 350 -4.48 17.67 -5.19
CA SER A 350 -3.22 18.36 -4.87
C SER A 350 -2.11 18.05 -5.87
N LEU A 351 -1.50 19.10 -6.42
CA LEU A 351 -0.32 18.98 -7.28
C LEU A 351 0.97 18.74 -6.48
N THR A 352 1.01 19.12 -5.20
CA THR A 352 2.26 19.14 -4.40
C THR A 352 2.36 18.08 -3.32
N ASP A 353 1.25 17.48 -2.88
CA ASP A 353 1.24 16.52 -1.76
C ASP A 353 1.90 15.16 -2.10
N SER A 354 2.05 14.85 -3.39
CA SER A 354 2.68 13.62 -3.90
C SER A 354 4.22 13.65 -3.94
N GLU A 355 4.87 14.47 -3.10
CA GLU A 355 6.30 14.82 -3.20
C GLU A 355 6.65 15.43 -4.58
N GLY A 356 5.68 16.09 -5.24
CA GLY A 356 5.83 16.68 -6.57
C GLY A 356 5.88 15.67 -7.74
N ARG A 357 5.60 14.38 -7.49
CA ARG A 357 5.64 13.35 -8.56
C ARG A 357 4.67 13.63 -9.71
N ARG A 358 3.47 14.13 -9.42
CA ARG A 358 2.45 14.43 -10.44
C ARG A 358 2.85 15.55 -11.41
N LEU A 359 3.81 16.40 -11.03
CA LEU A 359 4.36 17.46 -11.89
C LEU A 359 5.56 16.98 -12.72
N SER A 360 6.11 15.80 -12.43
CA SER A 360 7.32 15.29 -13.08
C SER A 360 7.10 14.04 -13.91
N ALA A 361 5.97 13.33 -13.77
CA ALA A 361 5.62 12.19 -14.61
C ALA A 361 4.09 11.95 -14.65
N PRO A 362 3.57 11.32 -15.72
CA PRO A 362 2.19 10.84 -15.75
C PRO A 362 1.93 9.81 -14.65
N SER A 363 0.69 9.78 -14.15
CA SER A 363 0.26 8.79 -13.16
C SER A 363 0.31 7.36 -13.70
N PRO A 364 0.83 6.39 -12.91
CA PRO A 364 0.66 4.97 -13.18
C PRO A 364 -0.80 4.57 -13.33
N THR A 365 -1.04 3.44 -13.98
CA THR A 365 -2.39 2.99 -14.33
C THR A 365 -3.23 2.68 -13.09
N TYR A 366 -2.67 1.93 -12.11
CA TYR A 366 -3.39 1.58 -10.87
C TYR A 366 -3.59 2.76 -9.92
N ASP A 367 -2.74 3.80 -9.99
CA ASP A 367 -2.94 5.03 -9.23
C ASP A 367 -4.27 5.71 -9.60
N ARG A 368 -4.69 5.63 -10.87
CA ARG A 368 -5.96 6.22 -11.32
C ARG A 368 -7.18 5.45 -10.80
N LEU A 369 -7.09 4.12 -10.73
CA LEU A 369 -8.12 3.30 -10.11
C LEU A 369 -8.28 3.66 -8.63
N MET A 370 -7.14 3.80 -7.94
CA MET A 370 -7.10 4.23 -6.54
C MET A 370 -7.61 5.68 -6.37
N LEU A 371 -7.29 6.59 -7.28
CA LEU A 371 -7.76 7.98 -7.25
C LEU A 371 -9.29 8.06 -7.37
N ALA A 372 -9.89 7.27 -8.26
CA ALA A 372 -11.35 7.18 -8.39
C ALA A 372 -11.98 6.70 -7.07
N ALA A 373 -11.43 5.62 -6.52
CA ALA A 373 -11.93 5.03 -5.29
C ALA A 373 -11.79 5.98 -4.09
N ARG A 374 -10.64 6.65 -3.95
CA ARG A 374 -10.43 7.66 -2.92
C ARG A 374 -11.39 8.82 -3.07
N THR A 375 -11.58 9.35 -4.28
CA THR A 375 -12.50 10.47 -4.52
C THR A 375 -13.92 10.17 -4.02
N ILE A 376 -14.45 8.98 -4.33
CA ILE A 376 -15.77 8.57 -3.83
C ILE A 376 -15.75 8.33 -2.31
N HIS A 377 -14.68 7.75 -1.77
CA HIS A 377 -14.53 7.55 -0.33
C HIS A 377 -14.58 8.87 0.46
N GLU A 378 -13.91 9.93 -0.02
CA GLU A 378 -13.96 11.26 0.58
C GLU A 378 -15.38 11.87 0.57
N TRP A 379 -16.13 11.68 -0.52
CA TRP A 379 -17.57 12.00 -0.54
C TRP A 379 -18.39 11.13 0.41
N GLY A 380 -18.00 9.86 0.55
CA GLY A 380 -18.55 8.93 1.51
C GLY A 380 -18.45 9.46 2.94
N HIS A 381 -17.31 10.01 3.34
CA HIS A 381 -17.16 10.64 4.64
C HIS A 381 -18.15 11.79 4.86
N GLN A 382 -18.32 12.68 3.88
CA GLN A 382 -19.31 13.76 3.98
C GLN A 382 -20.74 13.23 4.12
N ALA A 383 -21.11 12.18 3.39
CA ALA A 383 -22.41 11.53 3.56
C ALA A 383 -22.58 10.89 4.95
N VAL A 384 -21.52 10.28 5.48
CA VAL A 384 -21.52 9.68 6.83
C VAL A 384 -21.73 10.75 7.90
N ASP A 385 -21.04 11.89 7.79
CA ASP A 385 -21.22 13.03 8.69
C ASP A 385 -22.66 13.59 8.62
N GLY A 386 -23.30 13.48 7.46
CA GLY A 386 -24.71 13.83 7.23
C GLY A 386 -25.71 12.81 7.79
N GLY A 387 -25.22 11.69 8.34
CA GLY A 387 -26.06 10.62 8.88
C GLY A 387 -26.68 9.71 7.81
N TRP A 388 -26.18 9.72 6.57
CA TRP A 388 -26.75 8.96 5.44
C TRP A 388 -26.29 7.51 5.34
N VAL A 389 -25.46 7.07 6.29
CA VAL A 389 -25.13 5.64 6.45
C VAL A 389 -25.37 5.22 7.90
N PRO A 390 -26.61 5.29 8.42
CA PRO A 390 -26.85 5.13 9.85
C PRO A 390 -26.96 3.66 10.29
N VAL A 391 -26.94 3.44 11.60
CA VAL A 391 -27.51 2.22 12.19
C VAL A 391 -29.03 2.34 12.15
N SER A 392 -29.72 1.37 11.54
CA SER A 392 -31.18 1.42 11.44
C SER A 392 -31.83 1.41 12.82
N SER A 393 -32.99 2.06 12.97
CA SER A 393 -33.72 2.12 14.25
C SER A 393 -34.00 0.73 14.83
N GLU A 394 -34.31 -0.23 13.96
CA GLU A 394 -34.58 -1.62 14.31
C GLU A 394 -33.33 -2.37 14.82
N ARG A 395 -32.13 -1.92 14.44
CA ARG A 395 -30.86 -2.56 14.81
C ARG A 395 -30.12 -1.83 15.93
N ARG A 396 -30.62 -0.73 16.48
CA ARG A 396 -29.92 0.05 17.53
C ARG A 396 -29.63 -0.78 18.79
N ASP A 397 -30.61 -1.51 19.28
CA ASP A 397 -30.45 -2.34 20.48
C ASP A 397 -29.47 -3.49 20.22
N ALA A 398 -29.56 -4.11 19.05
CA ALA A 398 -28.61 -5.14 18.61
C ALA A 398 -27.20 -4.56 18.50
N PHE A 399 -27.02 -3.40 17.87
CA PHE A 399 -25.73 -2.71 17.75
C PHE A 399 -25.13 -2.38 19.11
N ALA A 400 -25.93 -1.91 20.06
CA ALA A 400 -25.48 -1.66 21.44
C ALA A 400 -25.05 -2.96 22.15
N SER A 401 -25.81 -4.05 22.00
CA SER A 401 -25.46 -5.37 22.52
C SER A 401 -24.15 -5.89 21.93
N LEU A 402 -24.02 -5.87 20.60
CA LEU A 402 -22.83 -6.34 19.89
C LEU A 402 -21.58 -5.56 20.29
N ASN A 403 -21.70 -4.24 20.53
CA ASN A 403 -20.59 -3.43 21.03
C ASN A 403 -20.21 -3.78 22.48
N ALA A 404 -21.18 -4.07 23.33
CA ALA A 404 -20.91 -4.55 24.69
C ALA A 404 -20.22 -5.92 24.66
N GLU A 405 -20.69 -6.84 23.82
CA GLU A 405 -20.07 -8.15 23.59
C GLU A 405 -18.64 -8.00 23.05
N LEU A 406 -18.38 -7.02 22.17
CA LEU A 406 -17.05 -6.77 21.63
C LEU A 406 -16.09 -6.31 22.72
N ALA A 407 -16.56 -5.41 23.60
CA ALA A 407 -15.78 -4.98 24.75
C ALA A 407 -15.45 -6.14 25.69
N VAL A 408 -16.41 -7.03 25.96
CA VAL A 408 -16.19 -8.24 26.76
C VAL A 408 -15.16 -9.16 26.10
N LEU A 409 -15.28 -9.41 24.80
CA LEU A 409 -14.34 -10.27 24.07
C LEU A 409 -12.92 -9.71 24.09
N PHE A 410 -12.74 -8.39 23.92
CA PHE A 410 -11.41 -7.78 24.05
C PHE A 410 -10.84 -7.90 25.47
N GLU A 411 -11.67 -7.70 26.49
CA GLU A 411 -11.27 -7.87 27.90
C GLU A 411 -10.81 -9.32 28.15
N GLU A 412 -11.56 -10.31 27.64
CA GLU A 412 -11.16 -11.72 27.72
C GLU A 412 -9.84 -11.99 27.00
N ILE A 413 -9.64 -11.45 25.79
CA ILE A 413 -8.40 -11.62 25.03
C ILE A 413 -7.20 -11.09 25.82
N VAL A 414 -7.32 -9.88 26.38
CA VAL A 414 -6.25 -9.26 27.18
C VAL A 414 -5.96 -10.09 28.44
N ASN A 415 -7.01 -10.54 29.15
CA ASN A 415 -6.87 -11.31 30.39
C ASN A 415 -6.25 -12.70 30.19
N HIS A 416 -6.39 -13.29 29.00
CA HIS A 416 -5.79 -14.59 28.67
C HIS A 416 -4.44 -14.48 27.96
N ALA A 417 -3.95 -13.26 27.67
CA ALA A 417 -2.69 -13.09 26.96
C ALA A 417 -1.48 -13.49 27.83
N PRO A 418 -0.40 -14.05 27.23
CA PRO A 418 0.79 -14.46 27.96
C PRO A 418 1.45 -13.31 28.74
N SER A 419 2.01 -13.60 29.91
CA SER A 419 2.66 -12.59 30.78
C SER A 419 3.74 -11.77 30.07
N ALA A 420 4.47 -12.36 29.12
CA ALA A 420 5.48 -11.67 28.32
C ALA A 420 4.87 -10.62 27.38
N VAL A 421 3.72 -10.93 26.75
CA VAL A 421 2.97 -9.97 25.93
C VAL A 421 2.44 -8.85 26.81
N MET A 422 1.85 -9.19 27.95
CA MET A 422 1.31 -8.22 28.92
C MET A 422 2.39 -7.29 29.47
N ALA A 423 3.59 -7.80 29.74
CA ALA A 423 4.72 -6.98 30.16
C ALA A 423 5.11 -5.95 29.09
N GLY A 424 5.15 -6.35 27.81
CA GLY A 424 5.46 -5.45 26.70
C GLY A 424 4.38 -4.42 26.40
N ALA A 425 3.11 -4.75 26.66
CA ALA A 425 1.96 -3.87 26.40
C ALA A 425 1.54 -3.02 27.61
N ARG A 426 2.16 -3.20 28.79
CA ARG A 426 1.74 -2.60 30.07
C ARG A 426 1.48 -1.10 30.00
N ALA A 427 2.36 -0.34 29.36
CA ALA A 427 2.24 1.12 29.28
C ALA A 427 1.02 1.54 28.43
N ASP A 428 0.80 0.90 27.29
CA ASP A 428 -0.34 1.18 26.42
C ASP A 428 -1.67 0.76 27.08
N LEU A 429 -1.70 -0.41 27.72
CA LEU A 429 -2.86 -0.88 28.49
C LEU A 429 -3.18 0.04 29.67
N GLY A 430 -2.17 0.57 30.36
CA GLY A 430 -2.35 1.56 31.42
C GLY A 430 -3.00 2.84 30.90
N ALA A 431 -2.56 3.35 29.75
CA ALA A 431 -3.14 4.52 29.11
C ALA A 431 -4.59 4.28 28.65
N LEU A 432 -4.89 3.10 28.09
CA LEU A 432 -6.25 2.68 27.73
C LEU A 432 -7.17 2.62 28.97
N SER A 433 -6.71 1.99 30.05
CA SER A 433 -7.46 1.85 31.29
C SER A 433 -7.76 3.21 31.96
N GLN A 434 -6.82 4.16 31.92
CA GLN A 434 -7.04 5.51 32.46
C GLN A 434 -8.13 6.28 31.71
N ALA A 435 -8.30 6.04 30.42
CA ALA A 435 -9.27 6.77 29.60
C ALA A 435 -10.73 6.32 29.85
N THR A 436 -10.97 5.03 30.07
CA THR A 436 -12.35 4.48 30.13
C THR A 436 -12.65 3.66 31.39
N GLY A 437 -11.66 3.37 32.23
CA GLY A 437 -11.78 2.46 33.38
C GLY A 437 -11.80 0.97 33.03
N ALA A 438 -11.99 0.59 31.75
CA ALA A 438 -12.06 -0.80 31.30
C ALA A 438 -11.35 -0.98 29.94
N ILE A 439 -10.35 -1.87 29.89
CA ILE A 439 -9.47 -2.04 28.72
C ILE A 439 -10.28 -2.53 27.52
N GLY A 440 -11.12 -3.56 27.71
CA GLY A 440 -11.96 -4.09 26.64
C GLY A 440 -12.86 -3.02 26.03
N ARG A 441 -13.43 -2.14 26.86
CA ARG A 441 -14.23 -1.00 26.38
C ARG A 441 -13.41 -0.01 25.58
N ALA A 442 -12.21 0.35 26.06
CA ALA A 442 -11.33 1.27 25.32
C ALA A 442 -10.91 0.72 23.95
N LEU A 443 -10.68 -0.59 23.85
CA LEU A 443 -10.36 -1.25 22.58
C LEU A 443 -11.56 -1.31 21.63
N ALA A 444 -12.76 -1.57 22.15
CA ALA A 444 -14.00 -1.50 21.37
C ALA A 444 -14.26 -0.08 20.86
N ASP A 445 -14.15 0.93 21.73
CA ASP A 445 -14.30 2.35 21.35
C ASP A 445 -13.24 2.77 20.32
N TYR A 446 -12.01 2.26 20.42
CA TYR A 446 -10.96 2.47 19.43
C TYR A 446 -11.29 1.84 18.06
N ALA A 447 -11.91 0.66 18.03
CA ALA A 447 -12.38 0.07 16.77
C ALA A 447 -13.57 0.88 16.20
N GLN A 448 -14.50 1.33 17.05
CA GLN A 448 -15.65 2.13 16.63
C GLN A 448 -15.27 3.51 16.09
N SER A 449 -14.22 4.15 16.62
CA SER A 449 -13.75 5.44 16.09
C SER A 449 -13.23 5.38 14.65
N ARG A 450 -13.04 4.17 14.11
CA ARG A 450 -12.67 3.92 12.72
C ARG A 450 -13.86 3.60 11.81
N MET A 451 -15.04 3.34 12.39
CA MET A 451 -16.23 2.93 11.63
C MET A 451 -16.70 3.91 10.55
N PRO A 452 -16.48 5.24 10.66
CA PRO A 452 -16.75 6.15 9.56
C PRO A 452 -16.09 5.76 8.23
N ASP A 453 -14.85 5.23 8.23
CA ASP A 453 -14.21 4.78 7.00
C ASP A 453 -14.95 3.58 6.38
N PHE A 454 -15.51 2.67 7.20
CA PHE A 454 -16.26 1.51 6.73
C PHE A 454 -17.61 1.93 6.16
N GLN A 455 -18.29 2.86 6.84
CA GLN A 455 -19.54 3.44 6.36
C GLN A 455 -19.32 4.17 5.01
N ALA A 456 -18.23 4.93 4.88
CA ALA A 456 -17.84 5.55 3.63
C ALA A 456 -17.56 4.50 2.53
N ASN A 457 -16.88 3.41 2.85
CA ASN A 457 -16.64 2.30 1.92
C ASN A 457 -17.94 1.58 1.51
N LEU A 458 -18.87 1.38 2.44
CA LEU A 458 -20.17 0.78 2.21
C LEU A 458 -20.97 1.59 1.18
N LEU A 459 -21.01 2.92 1.34
CA LEU A 459 -21.63 3.81 0.36
C LEU A 459 -20.86 3.82 -0.97
N SER A 460 -19.53 3.82 -0.91
CA SER A 460 -18.68 3.86 -2.11
C SER A 460 -18.95 2.72 -3.08
N GLN A 461 -19.38 1.55 -2.58
CA GLN A 461 -19.76 0.40 -3.43
C GLN A 461 -20.86 0.73 -4.45
N ARG A 462 -21.69 1.76 -4.22
CA ARG A 462 -22.72 2.21 -5.17
C ARG A 462 -22.16 2.95 -6.38
N TYR A 463 -20.92 3.43 -6.30
CA TYR A 463 -20.32 4.29 -7.31
C TYR A 463 -19.07 3.73 -7.97
N LEU A 464 -18.39 2.76 -7.33
CA LEU A 464 -17.12 2.24 -7.83
C LEU A 464 -17.33 1.09 -8.81
N THR A 465 -16.51 1.08 -9.86
CA THR A 465 -16.34 -0.16 -10.64
C THR A 465 -15.63 -1.21 -9.79
N ARG A 466 -15.77 -2.49 -10.15
CA ARG A 466 -15.06 -3.58 -9.46
C ARG A 466 -13.55 -3.37 -9.42
N SER A 467 -12.93 -2.97 -10.54
CA SER A 467 -11.49 -2.68 -10.60
C SER A 467 -11.06 -1.53 -9.68
N GLN A 468 -11.92 -0.53 -9.47
CA GLN A 468 -11.68 0.55 -8.51
C GLN A 468 -11.82 0.07 -7.06
N ALA A 469 -12.83 -0.76 -6.76
CA ALA A 469 -13.02 -1.36 -5.45
C ALA A 469 -11.85 -2.30 -5.08
N GLU A 470 -11.38 -3.14 -6.01
CA GLU A 470 -10.22 -4.01 -5.81
C GLU A 470 -8.94 -3.21 -5.53
N ALA A 471 -8.67 -2.16 -6.32
CA ALA A 471 -7.52 -1.27 -6.08
C ALA A 471 -7.57 -0.68 -4.67
N TYR A 472 -8.75 -0.23 -4.24
CA TYR A 472 -8.97 0.36 -2.93
C TYR A 472 -8.74 -0.62 -1.78
N VAL A 473 -9.40 -1.78 -1.85
CA VAL A 473 -9.33 -2.79 -0.78
C VAL A 473 -7.91 -3.32 -0.65
N ARG A 474 -7.25 -3.65 -1.77
CA ARG A 474 -5.86 -4.14 -1.77
C ARG A 474 -4.87 -3.09 -1.29
N ASN A 475 -5.14 -1.81 -1.48
CA ASN A 475 -4.33 -0.72 -0.92
C ASN A 475 -4.52 -0.53 0.60
N ASN A 476 -5.71 -0.77 1.13
CA ASN A 476 -6.06 -0.42 2.51
C ASN A 476 -6.00 -1.59 3.51
N VAL A 477 -5.86 -2.83 3.05
CA VAL A 477 -5.62 -3.99 3.92
C VAL A 477 -4.18 -4.45 3.78
N TYR A 478 -3.33 -4.05 4.74
CA TYR A 478 -1.89 -4.28 4.70
C TYR A 478 -1.30 -4.62 6.06
N CYS A 479 -0.04 -5.03 6.07
CA CYS A 479 0.66 -5.37 7.30
C CYS A 479 0.90 -4.13 8.18
N LEU A 480 0.31 -4.12 9.38
CA LEU A 480 0.49 -3.08 10.39
C LEU A 480 1.82 -3.17 11.14
N ASN A 481 2.66 -4.18 10.87
CA ASN A 481 3.99 -4.25 11.47
C ASN A 481 4.84 -3.08 10.96
N GLY A 482 5.40 -2.30 11.88
CA GLY A 482 6.15 -1.08 11.56
C GLY A 482 5.27 0.15 11.27
N VAL A 483 3.95 0.00 11.32
CA VAL A 483 2.98 1.12 11.35
C VAL A 483 2.64 1.44 12.79
N MET A 484 2.34 0.40 13.56
CA MET A 484 2.06 0.49 14.99
C MET A 484 3.24 -0.09 15.79
N PRO A 485 3.66 0.56 16.89
CA PRO A 485 4.68 0.03 17.77
C PRO A 485 4.30 -1.35 18.32
N PRO A 486 5.26 -2.28 18.51
CA PRO A 486 4.96 -3.61 19.05
C PRO A 486 4.27 -3.62 20.41
N ALA A 487 4.43 -2.56 21.21
CA ALA A 487 3.78 -2.37 22.50
C ALA A 487 2.26 -2.14 22.39
N GLN A 488 1.76 -1.68 21.23
CA GLN A 488 0.33 -1.45 20.98
C GLN A 488 -0.36 -2.68 20.37
N VAL A 489 0.06 -3.89 20.74
CA VAL A 489 -0.39 -5.15 20.12
C VAL A 489 -1.91 -5.33 20.16
N PHE A 490 -2.59 -4.91 21.23
CA PHE A 490 -4.04 -5.04 21.33
C PHE A 490 -4.80 -4.00 20.50
N ARG A 491 -4.31 -2.76 20.41
CA ARG A 491 -4.84 -1.77 19.45
C ARG A 491 -4.62 -2.22 18.01
N GLN A 492 -3.48 -2.86 17.72
CA GLN A 492 -3.20 -3.45 16.41
C GLN A 492 -4.21 -4.56 16.09
N LEU A 493 -4.53 -5.45 17.06
CA LEU A 493 -5.58 -6.46 16.90
C LEU A 493 -6.96 -5.84 16.66
N ALA A 494 -7.32 -4.81 17.43
CA ALA A 494 -8.59 -4.10 17.28
C ALA A 494 -8.71 -3.42 15.90
N ARG A 495 -7.62 -2.80 15.41
CA ARG A 495 -7.54 -2.23 14.06
C ARG A 495 -7.72 -3.31 13.00
N TYR A 496 -7.08 -4.47 13.13
CA TYR A 496 -7.23 -5.57 12.19
C TYR A 496 -8.65 -6.17 12.19
N ALA A 497 -9.31 -6.27 13.33
CA ALA A 497 -10.70 -6.76 13.40
C ALA A 497 -11.64 -5.96 12.49
N TYR A 498 -11.38 -4.65 12.46
CA TYR A 498 -12.08 -3.69 11.62
C TYR A 498 -11.58 -3.69 10.16
N GLU A 499 -10.29 -3.55 9.90
CA GLU A 499 -9.74 -3.50 8.52
C GLU A 499 -10.00 -4.80 7.74
N TYR A 500 -10.08 -5.95 8.42
CA TYR A 500 -10.48 -7.22 7.81
C TYR A 500 -11.86 -7.12 7.13
N GLN A 501 -12.77 -6.29 7.64
CA GLN A 501 -14.11 -6.11 7.08
C GLN A 501 -14.08 -5.43 5.71
N TYR A 502 -13.02 -4.70 5.36
CA TYR A 502 -12.88 -4.11 4.03
C TYR A 502 -12.80 -5.16 2.92
N LEU A 503 -12.28 -6.36 3.24
CA LEU A 503 -12.20 -7.45 2.27
C LEU A 503 -13.58 -7.90 1.78
N ARG A 504 -14.66 -7.56 2.50
CA ARG A 504 -16.04 -7.82 2.07
C ARG A 504 -16.42 -7.06 0.79
N PHE A 505 -15.71 -5.97 0.50
CA PHE A 505 -15.88 -5.14 -0.69
C PHE A 505 -15.01 -5.59 -1.87
N SER A 506 -14.41 -6.77 -1.78
CA SER A 506 -13.61 -7.39 -2.84
C SER A 506 -14.24 -8.70 -3.31
N ASP A 507 -13.90 -9.08 -4.54
CA ASP A 507 -14.24 -10.34 -5.19
C ASP A 507 -13.30 -11.50 -4.73
N MET A 508 -12.50 -11.27 -3.68
CA MET A 508 -11.64 -12.30 -3.09
C MET A 508 -12.46 -13.47 -2.52
N ALA A 509 -12.21 -14.67 -3.05
CA ALA A 509 -12.90 -15.88 -2.60
C ALA A 509 -12.51 -16.30 -1.17
N ASP A 510 -11.21 -16.34 -0.86
CA ASP A 510 -10.68 -16.66 0.47
C ASP A 510 -10.07 -15.42 1.15
N ARG A 511 -10.94 -14.56 1.70
CA ARG A 511 -10.56 -13.32 2.39
C ARG A 511 -9.68 -13.57 3.61
N TYR A 512 -9.97 -14.63 4.38
CA TYR A 512 -9.19 -14.95 5.58
C TYR A 512 -7.80 -15.47 5.21
N GLY A 513 -7.70 -16.32 4.20
CA GLY A 513 -6.41 -16.75 3.63
C GLY A 513 -5.59 -15.58 3.11
N TYR A 514 -6.18 -14.69 2.30
CA TYR A 514 -5.53 -13.47 1.83
C TYR A 514 -5.01 -12.61 3.00
N PHE A 515 -5.86 -12.35 3.98
CA PHE A 515 -5.52 -11.52 5.13
C PHE A 515 -4.35 -12.10 5.93
N ARG A 516 -4.41 -13.39 6.28
CA ARG A 516 -3.36 -14.06 7.07
C ARG A 516 -2.01 -14.04 6.36
N THR A 517 -2.04 -14.32 5.07
CA THR A 517 -0.82 -14.48 4.26
C THR A 517 -0.16 -13.14 3.94
N THR A 518 -0.92 -12.06 3.74
CA THR A 518 -0.36 -10.73 3.40
C THR A 518 0.04 -9.88 4.60
N THR A 519 -0.44 -10.18 5.81
CA THR A 519 -0.25 -9.32 7.01
C THR A 519 0.59 -9.94 8.13
N TRP A 520 0.99 -11.21 8.01
CA TRP A 520 1.57 -12.04 9.10
C TRP A 520 0.70 -12.16 10.35
N PHE A 521 -0.62 -11.99 10.21
CA PHE A 521 -1.55 -11.99 11.33
C PHE A 521 -1.37 -13.22 12.24
N ASP A 522 -1.33 -14.42 11.67
CA ASP A 522 -1.17 -15.67 12.44
C ASP A 522 0.06 -15.65 13.33
N ARG A 523 1.21 -15.28 12.77
CA ARG A 523 2.46 -15.29 13.52
C ARG A 523 2.43 -14.25 14.63
N ARG A 524 1.86 -13.08 14.34
CA ARG A 524 1.82 -11.96 15.28
C ARG A 524 0.83 -12.19 16.42
N PHE A 525 -0.29 -12.86 16.17
CA PHE A 525 -1.40 -12.95 17.11
C PHE A 525 -1.70 -14.37 17.60
N ILE A 526 -1.74 -15.34 16.70
CA ILE A 526 -2.11 -16.73 17.04
C ILE A 526 -0.90 -17.50 17.57
N ALA A 527 0.19 -17.55 16.80
CA ALA A 527 1.40 -18.28 17.18
C ALA A 527 2.13 -17.68 18.38
N SER A 528 1.98 -16.36 18.61
CA SER A 528 2.51 -15.67 19.79
C SER A 528 1.64 -15.86 21.04
N GLY A 529 0.44 -16.43 20.89
CA GLY A 529 -0.52 -16.62 21.97
C GLY A 529 -1.30 -15.38 22.39
N VAL A 530 -1.19 -14.24 21.68
CA VAL A 530 -1.97 -13.03 21.99
C VAL A 530 -3.48 -13.32 21.95
N VAL A 531 -3.92 -14.11 20.99
CA VAL A 531 -5.33 -14.55 20.84
C VAL A 531 -5.37 -15.94 20.21
N THR A 532 -6.37 -16.74 20.56
CA THR A 532 -6.57 -18.08 19.96
C THR A 532 -7.30 -17.98 18.62
N ALA A 533 -7.14 -18.97 17.74
CA ALA A 533 -7.83 -18.99 16.45
C ALA A 533 -9.37 -18.87 16.60
N SER A 534 -9.97 -19.61 17.54
CA SER A 534 -11.41 -19.51 17.82
C SER A 534 -11.84 -18.11 18.28
N ARG A 535 -11.03 -17.40 19.08
CA ARG A 535 -11.35 -16.02 19.48
C ARG A 535 -11.18 -15.02 18.34
N VAL A 536 -10.26 -15.27 17.41
CA VAL A 536 -10.15 -14.48 16.17
C VAL A 536 -11.41 -14.64 15.33
N GLU A 537 -11.90 -15.87 15.15
CA GLU A 537 -13.16 -16.13 14.44
C GLU A 537 -14.33 -15.40 15.11
N SER A 538 -14.47 -15.49 16.43
CA SER A 538 -15.50 -14.74 17.17
C SER A 538 -15.33 -13.23 17.01
N LEU A 539 -14.11 -12.71 17.07
CA LEU A 539 -13.82 -11.29 16.95
C LEU A 539 -14.21 -10.75 15.56
N PHE A 540 -13.84 -11.48 14.50
CA PHE A 540 -14.16 -11.08 13.13
C PHE A 540 -15.64 -11.24 12.81
N ALA A 541 -16.30 -12.28 13.32
CA ALA A 541 -17.74 -12.48 13.19
C ALA A 541 -18.52 -11.37 13.92
N LEU A 542 -18.11 -11.01 15.13
CA LEU A 542 -18.75 -9.96 15.91
C LEU A 542 -18.56 -8.59 15.27
N MET A 543 -17.36 -8.27 14.80
CA MET A 543 -17.12 -7.05 14.04
C MET A 543 -17.92 -7.01 12.73
N SER A 544 -18.07 -8.15 12.04
CA SER A 544 -18.94 -8.25 10.87
C SER A 544 -20.40 -7.95 11.23
N ALA A 545 -20.93 -8.51 12.31
CA ALA A 545 -22.31 -8.26 12.76
C ALA A 545 -22.55 -6.79 13.14
N ILE A 546 -21.56 -6.13 13.76
CA ILE A 546 -21.57 -4.68 14.01
C ILE A 546 -21.62 -3.92 12.68
N CYS A 547 -20.76 -4.27 11.73
CA CYS A 547 -20.73 -3.65 10.41
C CYS A 547 -22.07 -3.82 9.66
N ASP A 548 -22.71 -4.99 9.81
CA ASP A 548 -24.02 -5.29 9.22
C ASP A 548 -25.15 -4.43 9.80
N CYS A 549 -24.96 -3.77 10.94
CA CYS A 549 -25.96 -2.87 11.49
C CYS A 549 -26.10 -1.55 10.69
N TYR A 550 -25.07 -1.20 9.92
CA TYR A 550 -25.07 -0.02 9.06
C TYR A 550 -25.76 -0.30 7.73
N HIS A 551 -26.41 0.71 7.18
CA HIS A 551 -27.02 0.67 5.85
C HIS A 551 -26.93 2.05 5.21
N VAL A 552 -26.96 2.10 3.88
CA VAL A 552 -27.10 3.35 3.14
C VAL A 552 -28.56 3.81 3.23
N ASP A 553 -28.79 5.08 3.58
CA ASP A 553 -30.11 5.70 3.48
C ASP A 553 -30.44 5.98 2.01
N GLU A 554 -31.06 5.00 1.36
CA GLU A 554 -31.45 5.08 -0.05
C GLU A 554 -32.44 6.24 -0.33
N ALA A 555 -33.08 6.84 0.69
CA ALA A 555 -33.94 8.02 0.51
C ALA A 555 -33.14 9.31 0.27
N ALA A 556 -31.85 9.35 0.61
CA ALA A 556 -30.97 10.47 0.31
C ALA A 556 -30.47 10.46 -1.16
N PHE A 557 -30.56 9.32 -1.84
CA PHE A 557 -29.93 9.09 -3.14
C PHE A 557 -30.89 8.63 -4.25
N ASP A 558 -30.52 8.94 -5.47
CA ASP A 558 -31.05 8.40 -6.72
C ASP A 558 -29.89 7.83 -7.52
N PHE A 559 -29.59 6.56 -7.30
CA PHE A 559 -28.45 5.90 -7.95
C PHE A 559 -28.67 5.66 -9.45
N GLY A 560 -29.93 5.79 -9.95
CA GLY A 560 -30.30 5.64 -11.36
C GLY A 560 -29.79 4.36 -12.06
N GLU A 561 -29.74 4.37 -13.41
CA GLU A 561 -28.97 3.41 -14.23
C GLU A 561 -27.46 3.73 -14.24
N ALA A 562 -27.04 4.79 -13.54
CA ALA A 562 -25.67 5.30 -13.54
C ALA A 562 -24.72 4.60 -12.54
N ALA A 563 -25.22 3.59 -11.79
CA ALA A 563 -24.41 2.77 -10.91
C ALA A 563 -23.54 1.81 -11.75
N PRO A 564 -22.20 1.94 -11.77
CA PRO A 564 -21.36 0.90 -12.33
C PRO A 564 -21.46 -0.34 -11.45
N GLY A 565 -22.27 -1.32 -11.85
CA GLY A 565 -22.32 -2.62 -11.21
C GLY A 565 -23.47 -2.86 -10.25
N SER A 566 -24.68 -2.35 -10.53
CA SER A 566 -25.88 -3.05 -10.05
C SER A 566 -25.74 -4.53 -10.39
N PRO A 567 -25.78 -5.46 -9.42
CA PRO A 567 -26.05 -6.84 -9.79
C PRO A 567 -27.45 -6.85 -10.44
N PRO A 568 -27.70 -7.66 -11.48
CA PRO A 568 -29.05 -7.86 -11.98
C PRO A 568 -30.02 -8.28 -10.88
#